data_AF-A0A535DJA4-F1
#
_entry.id   AF-A0A535DJA4-F1
#
_cell.length_a   1.000
_cell.length_b   1.000
_cell.length_c   1.000
_cell.angle_alpha   90.00
_cell.angle_beta   90.00
_cell.angle_gamma   90.00
#
_symmetry.space_group_name_H-M   'P 1'
#
loop_
_entity.id
_entity.type
_entity.pdbx_description
1 polymer ?
#
loop_
_entity_poly.entity_id
_entity_poly.type
_entity_poly.pdbx_seq_one_letter_code
_entity_poly.pdbx_strand_id
1 'polypeptide(L)' 'MSVDWAGLKRITSSAKKPQFIKIEIFRLAIERVLRDGAITREEINQHYTGRASSGITLILAQVPLLEVGGRPQTIRWKGR' A
#
# COMPACT_ATOMS: atom_id res chain seq x y z
N MET A 1 -9.11 -13.52 4.27
CA MET A 1 -8.55 -12.85 3.07
C MET A 1 -7.89 -13.91 2.21
N SER A 2 -7.67 -13.65 0.91
CA SER A 2 -6.86 -14.52 0.06
C SER A 2 -5.83 -13.69 -0.71
N VAL A 3 -4.68 -14.28 -1.00
CA VAL A 3 -3.57 -13.66 -1.72
C VAL A 3 -3.11 -14.61 -2.81
N ASP A 4 -2.91 -14.06 -4.01
CA ASP A 4 -2.27 -14.73 -5.13
C ASP A 4 -1.34 -13.74 -5.85
N TRP A 5 -0.72 -14.20 -6.95
CA TRP A 5 0.17 -13.37 -7.76
C TRP A 5 -0.52 -12.22 -8.49
N ALA A 6 -1.85 -12.21 -8.58
CA ALA A 6 -2.61 -11.10 -9.15
C ALA A 6 -2.92 -10.03 -8.09
N GLY A 7 -3.01 -10.39 -6.80
CA GLY A 7 -3.19 -9.44 -5.72
C GLY A 7 -3.83 -9.98 -4.45
N LEU A 8 -4.42 -9.07 -3.69
CA LEU A 8 -5.03 -9.33 -2.38
C LEU A 8 -6.54 -9.11 -2.43
N LYS A 9 -7.30 -10.16 -2.10
CA LYS A 9 -8.74 -10.08 -1.89
C LYS A 9 -9.03 -9.88 -0.40
N ARG A 10 -9.52 -8.68 -0.05
CA ARG A 10 -9.89 -8.30 1.31
C ARG A 10 -11.39 -8.41 1.53
N ILE A 11 -11.77 -8.90 2.72
CA ILE A 11 -13.13 -8.82 3.24
C ILE A 11 -13.20 -7.53 4.06
N THR A 12 -14.14 -6.64 3.75
CA THR A 12 -14.36 -5.42 4.54
C THR A 12 -15.61 -5.59 5.37
N SER A 13 -15.65 -4.95 6.55
CA SER A 13 -16.80 -4.98 7.45
C SER A 13 -18.06 -4.32 6.86
N SER A 14 -17.88 -3.42 5.89
CA SER A 14 -18.96 -2.61 5.30
C SER A 14 -19.42 -3.08 3.91
N ALA A 15 -18.63 -3.85 3.16
CA ALA A 15 -19.00 -4.19 1.79
C ALA A 15 -19.67 -5.55 1.67
N LYS A 16 -20.84 -5.56 1.01
CA LYS A 16 -21.48 -6.78 0.48
C LYS A 16 -20.61 -7.53 -0.55
N LYS A 17 -19.51 -6.93 -1.05
CA LYS A 17 -18.60 -7.52 -2.05
C LYS A 17 -17.14 -7.40 -1.61
N PRO A 18 -16.31 -8.44 -1.82
CA PRO A 18 -14.88 -8.41 -1.53
C PRO A 18 -14.16 -7.38 -2.39
N GLN A 19 -13.21 -6.66 -1.80
CA GLN A 19 -12.38 -5.67 -2.49
C GLN A 19 -11.08 -6.34 -2.94
N PHE A 20 -10.72 -6.19 -4.21
CA PHE A 20 -9.49 -6.73 -4.76
C PHE A 20 -8.46 -5.62 -4.97
N ILE A 21 -7.29 -5.77 -4.34
CA ILE A 21 -6.15 -4.88 -4.49
C ILE A 21 -5.13 -5.57 -5.38
N LYS A 22 -4.96 -5.03 -6.58
CA LYS A 22 -3.99 -5.48 -7.58
C LYS A 22 -2.56 -5.46 -7.04
N ILE A 23 -1.74 -6.46 -7.36
CA ILE A 23 -0.35 -6.55 -6.88
C ILE A 23 0.50 -5.36 -7.34
N GLU A 24 0.15 -4.79 -8.50
CA GLU A 24 0.89 -3.71 -9.17
C GLU A 24 1.04 -2.46 -8.31
N ILE A 25 0.07 -2.15 -7.44
CA ILE A 25 0.19 -0.98 -6.56
C ILE A 25 1.24 -1.18 -5.46
N PHE A 26 1.42 -2.42 -5.00
CA PHE A 26 2.47 -2.75 -4.04
C PHE A 26 3.83 -2.66 -4.71
N ARG A 27 3.94 -3.16 -5.94
CA ARG A 27 5.16 -3.03 -6.75
C ARG A 27 5.53 -1.55 -6.94
N LEU A 28 4.58 -0.72 -7.37
CA LEU A 28 4.79 0.72 -7.55
C LEU A 28 5.25 1.39 -6.26
N ALA A 29 4.60 1.10 -5.13
CA ALA A 29 4.96 1.69 -3.84
C ALA A 29 6.39 1.32 -3.42
N ILE A 30 6.78 0.04 -3.58
CA ILE A 30 8.15 -0.41 -3.27
C ILE A 30 9.16 0.24 -4.21
N GLU A 31 8.90 0.26 -5.52
CA GLU A 31 9.80 0.88 -6.50
C GLU A 31 10.02 2.37 -6.19
N ARG A 32 8.97 3.10 -5.81
CA ARG A 32 9.07 4.51 -5.39
C ARG A 32 9.89 4.67 -4.11
N VAL A 33 9.66 3.83 -3.09
CA VAL A 33 10.44 3.87 -1.85
C VAL A 33 11.92 3.59 -2.11
N LEU A 34 12.23 2.61 -2.97
CA LEU A 34 13.62 2.27 -3.31
C LEU A 34 14.31 3.38 -4.11
N ARG A 35 13.59 4.02 -5.03
CA ARG A 35 14.14 5.08 -5.90
C ARG A 35 14.27 6.43 -5.17
N ASP A 36 13.19 6.86 -4.52
CA ASP A 36 13.03 8.23 -4.01
C ASP A 36 13.13 8.30 -2.48
N GLY A 37 13.27 7.16 -1.82
CA GLY A 37 13.33 7.04 -0.35
C GLY A 37 11.98 7.05 0.34
N ALA A 38 10.91 7.46 -0.34
CA ALA A 38 9.59 7.60 0.25
C ALA A 38 8.46 7.54 -0.79
N ILE A 39 7.25 7.19 -0.33
CA ILE A 39 6.00 7.41 -1.05
C ILE A 39 4.90 7.85 -0.08
N THR A 40 4.13 8.86 -0.46
CA THR A 40 2.98 9.34 0.31
C THR A 40 1.71 8.56 0.00
N ARG A 41 0.77 8.55 0.95
CA ARG A 41 -0.56 7.98 0.73
C ARG A 41 -1.31 8.67 -0.42
N GLU A 42 -1.04 9.96 -0.63
CA GLU A 42 -1.62 10.75 -1.72
C GLU A 42 -1.11 10.27 -3.08
N GLU A 43 0.20 10.06 -3.23
CA GLU A 43 0.78 9.45 -4.44
C GLU A 43 0.18 8.06 -4.72
N ILE A 44 0.02 7.22 -3.69
CA ILE A 44 -0.66 5.93 -3.84
C ILE A 44 -2.09 6.10 -4.36
N ASN A 45 -2.85 7.09 -3.86
CA ASN A 45 -4.21 7.36 -4.34
C ASN A 45 -4.23 7.83 -5.80
N GLN A 46 -3.26 8.66 -6.21
CA GLN A 46 -3.15 9.14 -7.59
C GLN A 46 -2.91 8.00 -8.58
N HIS A 47 -2.11 7.00 -8.18
CA HIS A 47 -1.82 5.83 -9.00
C HIS A 47 -2.81 4.67 -8.86
N TYR A 48 -3.73 4.73 -7.89
CA TYR A 48 -4.68 3.65 -7.62
C TYR A 48 -6.07 4.16 -7.23
N THR A 49 -7.00 4.05 -8.19
CA THR A 49 -8.39 4.53 -8.07
C THR A 49 -9.23 3.74 -7.05
N GLY A 50 -8.80 2.54 -6.66
CA GLY A 50 -9.62 1.57 -5.93
C GLY A 50 -9.85 1.84 -4.44
N ARG A 51 -9.69 3.10 -3.97
CA ARG A 51 -9.86 3.52 -2.56
C ARG A 51 -9.28 2.50 -1.56
N ALA A 52 -8.06 2.04 -1.81
CA ALA A 52 -7.42 1.00 -1.00
C ALA A 52 -6.14 1.46 -0.31
N SER A 53 -5.79 2.75 -0.35
CA SER A 53 -4.53 3.26 0.18
C SER A 53 -4.33 2.92 1.65
N SER A 54 -5.36 2.96 2.50
CA SER A 54 -5.25 2.47 3.89
C SER A 54 -4.87 1.00 3.98
N GLY A 55 -5.43 0.14 3.12
CA GLY A 55 -5.07 -1.28 3.10
C GLY A 55 -3.64 -1.53 2.61
N ILE A 56 -3.23 -0.80 1.58
CA ILE A 56 -1.87 -0.85 1.03
C ILE A 56 -0.86 -0.39 2.10
N THR A 57 -1.11 0.75 2.73
CA THR A 57 -0.27 1.29 3.81
C THR A 57 -0.18 0.32 4.99
N LEU A 58 -1.28 -0.31 5.41
CA LEU A 58 -1.25 -1.28 6.50
C LEU A 58 -0.41 -2.52 6.18
N ILE A 59 -0.47 -3.02 4.95
CA ILE A 59 0.35 -4.15 4.52
C ILE A 59 1.83 -3.76 4.46
N LEU A 60 2.15 -2.62 3.86
CA LEU A 60 3.53 -2.13 3.77
C LEU A 60 4.13 -1.83 5.14
N ALA A 61 3.32 -1.39 6.11
CA ALA A 61 3.76 -1.19 7.50
C ALA A 61 4.22 -2.49 8.20
N GLN A 62 3.85 -3.66 7.68
CA GLN A 62 4.31 -4.94 8.22
C GLN A 62 5.69 -5.35 7.70
N VAL A 63 6.21 -4.66 6.67
CA VAL A 63 7.53 -4.97 6.11
C VAL A 63 8.59 -4.39 7.06
N PRO A 64 9.50 -5.22 7.63
CA PRO A 64 10.45 -4.76 8.66
C PRO A 64 11.38 -3.62 8.21
N LEU A 65 11.61 -3.52 6.90
CA LEU A 65 12.48 -2.54 6.26
C LEU A 65 11.78 -1.20 5.99
N LEU A 66 10.47 -1.09 6.28
CA LEU A 66 9.69 0.10 6.04
C LEU A 66 9.22 0.72 7.36
N GLU A 67 9.11 2.03 7.36
CA GLU A 67 8.43 2.80 8.38
C GLU A 67 7.25 3.55 7.78
N VAL A 68 6.18 3.71 8.57
CA VAL A 68 4.98 4.46 8.17
C VAL A 68 4.74 5.55 9.20
N GLY A 69 4.70 6.80 8.75
CA GLY A 69 4.52 7.94 9.64
C GLY A 69 4.41 9.29 8.92
N GLY A 70 4.39 10.36 9.70
CA GLY A 70 4.35 11.73 9.19
C GLY A 70 2.95 12.27 8.84
N ARG A 71 2.92 13.56 8.46
CA ARG A 71 1.76 14.29 7.93
C ARG A 71 2.23 15.07 6.69
N PRO A 72 1.88 14.66 5.46
CA PRO A 72 0.99 13.56 5.11
C PRO A 72 1.56 12.17 5.46
N GLN A 73 0.67 11.17 5.58
CA GLN A 73 1.07 9.79 5.89
C GLN A 73 1.97 9.26 4.77
N THR A 74 3.18 8.87 5.15
CA THR A 74 4.28 8.54 4.24
C THR A 74 4.88 7.19 4.63
N ILE A 75 5.28 6.42 3.64
CA ILE A 75 5.99 5.15 3.77
C ILE A 75 7.44 5.40 3.34
N ARG A 76 8.41 5.03 4.18
CA ARG A 76 9.86 5.27 3.92
C ARG A 76 10.69 4.04 4.25
N TRP A 77 11.92 4.03 3.76
CA TRP A 77 12.91 3.01 4.12
C TRP A 77 13.43 3.22 5.55
N LYS A 78 13.41 2.17 6.38
CA LYS A 78 13.96 2.17 7.73
C LYS A 78 15.47 1.96 7.65
N GLY A 79 16.23 3.04 7.60
CA GLY A 79 17.69 3.00 7.53
C GLY A 79 18.32 4.00 6.58
N ARG A 80 17.59 5.04 6.18
CA ARG A 80 18.11 6.18 5.45
C ARG A 80 17.78 7.47 6.21
#